data_AF-A0A7C2ZZ21-F1
#
_entry.id   AF-A0A7C2ZZ21-F1
#
_cell.length_a   1.000
_cell.length_b   1.000
_cell.length_c   1.000
_cell.angle_alpha   90.00
_cell.angle_beta   90.00
_cell.angle_gamma   90.00
#
_symmetry.space_group_name_H-M   'P 1'
#
loop_
_entity.id
_entity.type
_entity.pdbx_description
1 polymer ?
#
loop_
_entity_poly.entity_id
_entity_poly.type
_entity_poly.pdbx_seq_one_letter_code
_entity_poly.pdbx_strand_id
1 'polypeptide(L)' 'GKAVVNEIQCKGCGTCVASCPAHALDLRYYRDKQLIEEIEAAIRTL' A
#
# COMPACT_ATOMS: atom_id res chain seq x y z
N GLY A 1 -8.17 -13.07 -14.63
CA GLY A 1 -7.70 -14.08 -13.66
C GLY A 1 -7.52 -13.46 -12.29
N LYS A 2 -7.52 -14.24 -11.21
CA LYS A 2 -7.30 -13.74 -9.84
C LYS A 2 -5.87 -14.03 -9.40
N ALA A 3 -5.10 -13.01 -9.06
CA ALA A 3 -3.79 -13.15 -8.44
C ALA A 3 -3.94 -13.35 -6.93
N VAL A 4 -3.02 -14.12 -6.32
CA VAL A 4 -3.02 -14.41 -4.88
C VAL A 4 -1.59 -14.23 -4.35
N VAL A 5 -1.43 -13.49 -3.27
CA VAL A 5 -0.14 -13.29 -2.59
C VAL A 5 0.10 -14.44 -1.61
N ASN A 6 1.31 -15.01 -1.63
CA ASN A 6 1.75 -15.94 -0.59
C ASN A 6 2.38 -15.16 0.56
N GLU A 7 1.65 -15.05 1.67
CA GLU A 7 2.06 -14.25 2.84
C GLU A 7 3.34 -14.75 3.53
N ILE A 8 3.66 -16.04 3.42
CA ILE A 8 4.90 -16.60 4.02
C ILE A 8 6.14 -16.10 3.25
N GLN A 9 6.01 -15.92 1.93
CA GLN A 9 7.10 -15.46 1.08
C GLN A 9 7.14 -13.93 0.93
N CYS A 10 6.01 -13.26 1.13
CA CYS A 10 5.87 -11.81 1.02
C CYS A 10 6.84 -11.09 1.96
N LYS A 11 7.63 -10.17 1.41
CA LYS A 11 8.56 -9.32 2.18
C LYS A 11 8.02 -7.91 2.45
N GLY A 12 6.83 -7.61 1.92
CA GLY A 12 6.20 -6.30 2.09
C GLY A 12 6.89 -5.16 1.31
N CYS A 13 7.57 -5.43 0.19
CA CYS A 13 8.26 -4.40 -0.58
C CYS A 13 7.33 -3.45 -1.39
N GLY A 14 6.06 -3.81 -1.57
CA GLY A 14 5.07 -2.96 -2.24
C GLY A 14 5.12 -2.91 -3.77
N THR A 15 6.09 -3.54 -4.43
CA THR A 15 6.21 -3.48 -5.91
C THR A 15 4.95 -3.93 -6.64
N CYS A 16 4.33 -5.03 -6.20
CA CYS A 16 3.11 -5.55 -6.83
C CYS A 16 1.88 -4.64 -6.62
N VAL A 17 1.84 -3.91 -5.51
CA VAL A 17 0.77 -2.93 -5.21
C VAL A 17 0.94 -1.73 -6.13
N ALA A 18 2.13 -1.14 -6.18
CA ALA A 18 2.43 0.04 -6.99
C ALA A 18 2.28 -0.21 -8.50
N SER A 19 2.62 -1.41 -8.98
CA SER A 19 2.54 -1.74 -10.41
C SER A 19 1.16 -2.21 -10.87
N CYS A 20 0.20 -2.44 -9.97
CA CYS A 20 -1.10 -3.01 -10.34
C CYS A 20 -2.00 -1.95 -11.01
N PRO A 21 -2.31 -2.07 -12.32
CA PRO A 21 -3.14 -1.08 -13.01
C PRO A 21 -4.60 -1.09 -12.55
N ALA A 22 -5.03 -2.19 -11.92
CA ALA A 22 -6.37 -2.32 -11.37
C ALA A 22 -6.46 -1.84 -9.92
N HIS A 23 -5.34 -1.45 -9.29
CA HIS A 23 -5.29 -1.07 -7.87
C HIS A 23 -5.99 -2.08 -6.95
N ALA A 24 -5.80 -3.37 -7.22
CA ALA A 24 -6.57 -4.45 -6.59
C ALA A 24 -5.97 -4.97 -5.27
N LEU A 25 -4.85 -4.40 -4.83
CA LEU A 25 -4.04 -4.86 -3.70
C LEU A 25 -3.65 -3.67 -2.85
N ASP A 26 -3.49 -3.88 -1.55
CA ASP A 26 -2.97 -2.91 -0.59
C ASP A 26 -1.71 -3.44 0.07
N LEU A 27 -0.78 -2.55 0.46
CA LEU A 27 0.36 -2.93 1.29
C LEU A 27 -0.02 -2.84 2.77
N ARG A 28 0.09 -3.97 3.48
CA ARG A 28 -0.20 -4.02 4.92
C ARG A 28 0.69 -3.01 5.65
N TYR A 29 0.08 -2.23 6.56
CA TYR A 29 0.69 -1.15 7.35
C TYR A 29 1.02 0.14 6.60
N TYR A 30 0.95 0.14 5.26
CA TYR A 30 1.16 1.31 4.41
C TYR A 30 -0.01 1.48 3.43
N ARG A 31 -1.24 1.29 3.92
CA ARG A 31 -2.43 1.51 3.09
C ARG A 31 -2.53 3.00 2.73
N ASP A 32 -3.07 3.28 1.55
CA ASP A 32 -3.19 4.65 1.03
C ASP A 32 -3.78 5.62 2.06
N LYS A 33 -4.86 5.22 2.74
CA LYS A 33 -5.49 6.04 3.80
C LYS A 33 -4.51 6.42 4.92
N GLN A 34 -3.68 5.49 5.37
CA GLN A 34 -2.72 5.75 6.45
C GLN A 34 -1.66 6.76 6.01
N LEU A 35 -1.16 6.60 4.79
CA LEU A 35 -0.18 7.52 4.20
C LEU A 35 -0.76 8.92 4.00
N ILE A 36 -2.00 9.02 3.51
CA ILE A 36 -2.67 10.32 3.32
C ILE A 36 -2.91 11.00 4.67
N GLU A 37 -3.35 10.26 5.70
CA GLU A 37 -3.52 10.81 7.06
C GLU A 37 -2.19 11.35 7.62
N GLU A 38 -1.07 10.63 7.42
CA GLU A 38 0.27 11.09 7.81
C GLU A 38 0.68 12.37 7.05
N ILE A 39 0.47 12.42 5.73
CA ILE A 39 0.78 13.60 4.90
C ILE A 39 -0.06 14.81 5.32
N GLU A 40 -1.37 14.62 5.53
CA GLU A 40 -2.26 15.70 5.96
C GLU A 40 -1.86 16.25 7.32
N ALA A 41 -1.48 15.36 8.27
CA ALA A 41 -0.98 15.79 9.58
C ALA A 41 0.32 16.61 9.45
N ALA A 42 1.23 16.19 8.58
CA ALA A 42 2.48 16.91 8.33
C ALA A 42 2.25 18.29 7.69
N ILE A 43 1.30 18.40 6.75
CA ILE A 43 0.99 19.69 6.08
C ILE A 43 0.27 20.65 7.03
N ARG A 44 -0.66 20.18 7.87
CA ARG A 44 -1.43 21.04 8.80
C ARG A 44 -0.59 21.58 9.98
N THR A 45 0.62 21.08 10.19
CA THR A 45 1.55 21.53 11.24
C THR A 45 2.62 22.51 10.75
N LEU A 46 2.62 22.83 9.44
CA LEU A 46 3.36 23.92 8.82
C LEU A 46 2.50 25.18 8.73
#